data_AF-A0A200JFQ8-F1
#
_entry.id   AF-A0A200JFQ8-F1
#
_cell.length_a   1.000
_cell.length_b   1.000
_cell.length_c   1.000
_cell.angle_alpha   90.00
_cell.angle_beta   90.00
_cell.angle_gamma   90.00
#
_symmetry.space_group_name_H-M   'P 1'
#
loop_
_entity.id
_entity.type
_entity.pdbx_description
1 polymer ?
#
loop_
_entity_poly.entity_id
_entity_poly.type
_entity_poly.pdbx_seq_one_letter_code
_entity_poly.pdbx_strand_id
1 'polypeptide(L)'
;MNNEKSILEELDLFVQKHHIERYSNLEKYYLNLRSDLKKLLIPDTTKNAIQSALYCFHLESKLQLFIFYLKQLENGSLDMSEEDIVNRMEMDCGHYSVEMICTELIGEISILMEQINQEMAYGKSKVKFKSLRE
;
A
#
# COMPACT_ATOMS: atom_id res chain seq x y z
N MET A 1 21.26 3.14 -20.96
CA MET A 1 20.33 2.02 -20.70
C MET A 1 19.03 2.61 -20.19
N ASN A 2 17.91 2.33 -20.86
CA ASN A 2 16.59 2.88 -20.54
C ASN A 2 16.01 2.18 -19.31
N ASN A 3 16.47 2.53 -18.11
CA ASN A 3 15.91 2.00 -16.86
C ASN A 3 14.45 2.43 -16.65
N GLU A 4 14.00 3.50 -17.31
CA GLU A 4 12.64 4.04 -17.27
C GLU A 4 11.57 3.05 -17.75
N LYS A 5 11.91 2.21 -18.74
CA LYS A 5 11.00 1.17 -19.23
C LYS A 5 10.89 -0.02 -18.28
N SER A 6 11.97 -0.33 -17.57
CA SER A 6 12.07 -1.55 -16.75
C SER A 6 11.01 -1.60 -15.65
N ILE A 7 10.89 -0.55 -14.83
CA ILE A 7 10.01 -0.60 -13.64
C ILE A 7 8.52 -0.62 -14.01
N LEU A 8 8.12 0.14 -15.03
CA LEU A 8 6.73 0.15 -15.51
C LEU A 8 6.39 -1.17 -16.20
N GLU A 9 7.29 -1.72 -17.02
CA GLU A 9 7.09 -3.02 -17.67
C GLU A 9 7.04 -4.17 -16.64
N GLU A 10 7.89 -4.15 -15.62
CA GLU A 10 7.88 -5.12 -14.52
C GLU A 10 6.57 -5.05 -13.72
N LEU A 11 6.08 -3.85 -13.43
CA LEU A 11 4.78 -3.66 -12.77
C LEU A 11 3.64 -4.18 -13.66
N ASP A 12 3.62 -3.81 -14.95
CA ASP A 12 2.58 -4.23 -15.90
C ASP A 12 2.55 -5.78 -16.00
N LEU A 13 3.71 -6.43 -16.06
CA LEU A 13 3.82 -7.90 -16.06
C LEU A 13 3.36 -8.54 -14.75
N PHE A 14 3.73 -7.95 -13.60
CA PHE A 14 3.28 -8.41 -12.29
C PHE A 14 1.75 -8.38 -12.20
N VAL A 15 1.16 -7.25 -12.55
CA VAL A 15 -0.28 -7.00 -12.52
C VAL A 15 -1.06 -7.95 -13.44
N GLN A 16 -0.54 -8.22 -14.65
CA GLN A 16 -1.11 -9.20 -15.57
C GLN A 16 -1.07 -10.62 -15.01
N LYS A 17 0.05 -11.02 -14.39
CA LYS A 17 0.18 -12.33 -13.74
C LYS A 17 -0.86 -12.52 -12.63
N HIS A 18 -1.22 -11.43 -11.96
CA HIS A 18 -2.15 -11.40 -10.85
C HIS A 18 -3.62 -11.15 -11.25
N HIS A 19 -3.93 -11.17 -12.57
CA HIS A 19 -5.29 -11.01 -13.09
C HIS A 19 -6.04 -9.77 -12.56
N ILE A 20 -5.37 -8.62 -12.42
CA ILE A 20 -5.97 -7.41 -11.85
C ILE A 20 -7.23 -6.96 -12.57
N GLU A 21 -7.35 -7.28 -13.87
CA GLU A 21 -8.46 -6.86 -14.73
C GLU A 21 -9.82 -7.37 -14.24
N ARG A 22 -9.81 -8.33 -13.32
CA ARG A 22 -11.01 -8.86 -12.67
C ARG A 22 -11.50 -7.98 -11.53
N TYR A 23 -10.67 -7.04 -11.07
CA TYR A 23 -10.88 -6.24 -9.87
C TYR A 23 -10.93 -4.75 -10.19
N SER A 24 -12.13 -4.22 -10.45
CA SER A 24 -12.33 -2.86 -10.95
C SER A 24 -11.70 -1.75 -10.10
N ASN A 25 -11.78 -1.85 -8.77
CA ASN A 25 -11.24 -0.82 -7.89
C ASN A 25 -9.70 -0.89 -7.83
N LEU A 26 -9.16 -2.11 -7.81
CA LEU A 26 -7.71 -2.34 -7.77
C LEU A 26 -7.06 -2.02 -9.11
N GLU A 27 -7.72 -2.32 -10.23
CA GLU A 27 -7.28 -1.93 -11.57
C GLU A 27 -7.18 -0.41 -11.67
N LYS A 28 -8.20 0.32 -11.19
CA LYS A 28 -8.18 1.78 -11.14
C LYS A 28 -7.02 2.30 -10.27
N TYR A 29 -6.80 1.70 -9.11
CA TYR A 29 -5.68 2.04 -8.22
C TYR A 29 -4.33 1.84 -8.93
N TYR A 30 -4.14 0.70 -9.59
CA TYR A 30 -2.97 0.40 -10.41
C TYR A 30 -2.73 1.44 -11.50
N LEU A 31 -3.75 1.79 -12.28
CA LEU A 31 -3.62 2.79 -13.35
C LEU A 31 -3.19 4.16 -12.81
N ASN A 32 -3.68 4.54 -11.64
CA ASN A 32 -3.25 5.76 -10.94
C ASN A 32 -1.80 5.67 -10.48
N LEU A 33 -1.41 4.58 -9.81
CA LEU A 33 -0.03 4.33 -9.37
C LEU A 33 0.94 4.37 -10.56
N ARG A 34 0.58 3.73 -11.67
CA ARG A 34 1.35 3.72 -12.91
C ARG A 34 1.52 5.12 -13.50
N SER A 35 0.47 5.93 -13.47
CA SER A 35 0.52 7.34 -13.89
C SER A 35 1.47 8.15 -13.01
N ASP A 36 1.44 7.93 -11.70
CA ASP A 36 2.33 8.61 -10.77
C ASP A 36 3.80 8.18 -10.93
N LEU A 37 4.06 6.89 -11.13
CA LEU A 37 5.40 6.38 -11.45
C LEU A 37 5.95 6.99 -12.74
N LYS A 38 5.11 7.17 -13.77
CA LYS A 38 5.53 7.87 -15.01
C LYS A 38 5.97 9.31 -14.75
N LYS A 39 5.31 10.02 -13.82
CA LYS A 39 5.68 11.40 -13.48
C LYS A 39 7.06 11.47 -12.82
N LEU A 40 7.49 10.45 -12.08
CA LEU A 40 8.85 10.37 -11.52
C LEU A 40 9.93 10.28 -12.59
N LEU A 41 9.63 9.59 -13.70
CA LEU A 41 10.59 9.41 -14.80
C LEU A 41 10.77 10.68 -15.64
N ILE A 42 9.92 11.69 -15.43
CA ILE A 42 10.05 13.00 -16.07
C ILE A 42 10.81 13.91 -15.09
N PRO A 43 12.01 14.38 -15.45
CA PRO A 43 12.78 15.27 -14.57
C PRO A 43 12.01 16.56 -14.29
N ASP A 44 11.61 16.76 -13.04
CA ASP A 44 11.00 18.02 -12.61
C ASP A 44 12.08 18.93 -12.02
N THR A 45 12.57 19.86 -12.85
CA THR A 45 13.65 20.79 -12.47
C THR A 45 13.22 21.84 -11.43
N THR A 46 11.92 21.89 -11.09
CA THR A 46 11.37 22.90 -10.16
C THR A 46 11.29 22.42 -8.71
N LYS A 47 11.26 21.10 -8.48
CA LYS A 47 11.23 20.53 -7.14
C LYS A 47 12.62 20.54 -6.51
N ASN A 48 12.70 20.94 -5.25
CA ASN A 48 13.95 20.79 -4.51
C ASN A 48 14.20 19.29 -4.20
N ALA A 49 15.45 18.97 -3.82
CA ALA A 49 15.87 17.59 -3.57
C ALA A 49 15.03 16.89 -2.49
N ILE A 50 14.62 17.63 -1.45
CA ILE A 50 13.82 17.08 -0.33
C ILE A 50 12.42 16.70 -0.81
N GLN A 51 11.74 17.58 -1.54
CA GLN A 51 10.41 17.32 -2.10
C GLN A 51 10.43 16.14 -3.08
N SER A 52 11.50 16.03 -3.87
CA SER A 52 11.70 14.91 -4.79
C SER A 52 11.89 13.60 -4.03
N ALA A 53 12.74 13.59 -3.00
CA ALA A 53 12.96 12.42 -2.16
C ALA A 53 11.68 11.96 -1.43
N LEU A 54 10.94 12.88 -0.80
CA LEU A 54 9.67 12.58 -0.13
C LEU A 54 8.64 11.99 -1.09
N TYR A 55 8.59 12.52 -2.32
CA TYR A 55 7.70 11.98 -3.35
C TYR A 55 8.11 10.58 -3.81
N CYS A 56 9.41 10.32 -3.97
CA CYS A 56 9.92 8.97 -4.25
C CYS A 56 9.55 7.97 -3.15
N PHE A 57 9.78 8.32 -1.87
CA PHE A 57 9.42 7.44 -0.75
C PHE A 57 7.93 7.14 -0.70
N HIS A 58 7.09 8.16 -0.90
CA HIS A 58 5.64 7.95 -0.92
C HIS A 58 5.19 7.00 -2.03
N LEU A 59 5.82 7.07 -3.21
CA LEU A 59 5.49 6.17 -4.32
C LEU A 59 6.03 4.76 -4.13
N GLU A 60 7.20 4.62 -3.53
CA GLU A 60 7.73 3.32 -3.12
C GLU A 60 6.77 2.63 -2.14
N SER A 61 6.29 3.36 -1.12
CA SER A 61 5.28 2.88 -0.17
C SER A 61 4.00 2.39 -0.85
N LYS A 62 3.44 3.20 -1.77
CA LYS A 62 2.25 2.81 -2.54
C LYS A 62 2.47 1.52 -3.33
N LEU A 63 3.62 1.41 -3.98
CA LEU A 63 3.97 0.24 -4.79
C LEU A 63 4.12 -1.02 -3.94
N GLN A 64 4.82 -0.93 -2.80
CA GLN A 64 5.01 -2.06 -1.89
C GLN A 64 3.69 -2.56 -1.31
N LEU A 65 2.82 -1.66 -0.86
CA LEU A 65 1.49 -2.01 -0.34
C LEU A 65 0.62 -2.63 -1.42
N PHE A 66 0.60 -2.06 -2.62
CA PHE A 66 -0.15 -2.62 -3.75
C PHE A 66 0.28 -4.07 -4.07
N ILE A 67 1.59 -4.31 -4.15
CA ILE A 67 2.15 -5.66 -4.36
C ILE A 67 1.77 -6.61 -3.22
N PHE A 68 1.85 -6.14 -1.98
CA PHE A 68 1.52 -6.92 -0.79
C PHE A 68 0.05 -7.38 -0.82
N TYR A 69 -0.90 -6.45 -0.96
CA TYR A 69 -2.33 -6.78 -0.95
C TYR A 69 -2.74 -7.65 -2.13
N LEU A 70 -2.13 -7.48 -3.31
CA LEU A 70 -2.36 -8.37 -4.46
C LEU A 70 -1.98 -9.82 -4.17
N LYS A 71 -0.82 -10.04 -3.54
CA LYS A 71 -0.38 -11.40 -3.16
C LYS A 71 -1.32 -12.00 -2.11
N GLN A 72 -1.83 -11.20 -1.18
CA GLN A 72 -2.74 -11.70 -0.14
C GLN A 72 -4.12 -12.09 -0.72
N LEU A 73 -4.61 -11.34 -1.70
CA LEU A 73 -5.84 -11.68 -2.44
C LEU A 73 -5.74 -13.04 -3.12
N GLU A 74 -4.66 -13.30 -3.86
CA GLU A 74 -4.48 -14.58 -4.55
C GLU A 74 -4.35 -15.77 -3.61
N ASN A 75 -3.68 -15.57 -2.47
CA ASN A 75 -3.51 -16.61 -1.46
C ASN A 75 -4.80 -16.86 -0.66
N GLY A 76 -5.92 -16.19 -0.99
CA GLY A 76 -7.19 -16.29 -0.27
C GLY A 76 -7.09 -15.84 1.18
N SER A 77 -6.09 -15.02 1.51
CA SER A 77 -5.73 -14.67 2.89
C SER A 77 -6.52 -13.48 3.42
N LEU A 78 -7.16 -12.70 2.54
CA LEU A 78 -7.99 -11.56 2.89
C LEU A 78 -9.44 -11.86 2.53
N ASP A 79 -10.28 -12.08 3.55
CA ASP A 79 -11.74 -12.12 3.41
C ASP A 79 -12.28 -10.68 3.39
N MET A 80 -11.81 -9.88 2.42
CA MET A 80 -12.07 -8.44 2.30
C MET A 80 -12.52 -8.08 0.89
N SER A 81 -13.39 -7.09 0.76
CA SER A 81 -13.79 -6.57 -0.55
C SER A 81 -12.64 -5.77 -1.19
N GLU A 82 -12.69 -5.60 -2.53
CA GLU A 82 -11.71 -4.75 -3.22
C GLU A 82 -11.68 -3.32 -2.69
N GLU A 83 -12.85 -2.77 -2.36
CA GLU A 83 -12.98 -1.42 -1.81
C GLU A 83 -12.29 -1.32 -0.45
N ASP A 84 -12.49 -2.31 0.43
CA ASP A 84 -11.83 -2.35 1.73
C ASP A 84 -10.31 -2.43 1.60
N ILE A 85 -9.82 -3.21 0.63
CA ILE A 85 -8.39 -3.35 0.35
C ILE A 85 -7.80 -2.02 -0.13
N VAL A 86 -8.47 -1.33 -1.05
CA VAL A 86 -8.02 -0.01 -1.53
C VAL A 86 -8.01 1.01 -0.38
N ASN A 87 -9.09 1.07 0.40
CA ASN A 87 -9.18 1.96 1.55
C ASN A 87 -8.06 1.68 2.56
N ARG A 88 -7.75 0.41 2.79
CA ARG A 88 -6.68 0.01 3.70
C ARG A 88 -5.30 0.38 3.15
N MET A 89 -5.03 0.15 1.88
CA MET A 89 -3.78 0.58 1.23
C MET A 89 -3.57 2.10 1.35
N GLU A 90 -4.61 2.90 1.14
CA GLU A 90 -4.50 4.36 1.25
C GLU A 90 -4.25 4.82 2.69
N MET A 91 -4.93 4.20 3.66
CA MET A 91 -4.74 4.48 5.08
C MET A 91 -3.34 4.06 5.56
N ASP A 92 -2.90 2.86 5.21
CA ASP A 92 -1.59 2.31 5.56
C ASP A 92 -0.46 3.13 4.90
N CYS A 93 -0.67 3.61 3.66
CA CYS A 93 0.33 4.39 2.93
C CYS A 93 0.72 5.69 3.65
N GLY A 94 -0.22 6.35 4.32
CA GLY A 94 0.06 7.56 5.10
C GLY A 94 1.00 7.29 6.29
N HIS A 95 0.77 6.18 6.99
CA HIS A 95 1.57 5.76 8.15
C HIS A 95 2.94 5.21 7.70
N TYR A 96 2.94 4.31 6.72
CA TYR A 96 4.13 3.65 6.20
C TYR A 96 5.11 4.62 5.54
N SER A 97 4.62 5.66 4.86
CA SER A 97 5.48 6.72 4.30
C SER A 97 6.22 7.50 5.39
N VAL A 98 5.55 7.77 6.53
CA VAL A 98 6.17 8.48 7.66
C VAL A 98 7.14 7.58 8.40
N GLU A 99 6.81 6.30 8.62
CA GLU A 99 7.69 5.31 9.23
C GLU A 99 8.96 5.10 8.40
N MET A 100 8.86 4.88 7.08
CA MET A 100 10.02 4.75 6.20
C MET A 100 10.94 5.99 6.17
N ILE A 101 10.39 7.20 6.28
CA ILE A 101 11.19 8.43 6.38
C ILE A 101 11.92 8.50 7.73
N CYS A 102 11.28 8.01 8.78
CA CYS A 102 11.78 8.09 10.15
C CYS A 102 12.71 6.93 10.52
N THR A 103 12.80 5.85 9.74
CA THR A 103 13.51 4.63 10.17
C THR A 103 13.95 3.65 9.07
N GLU A 104 15.00 2.86 9.38
CA GLU A 104 15.46 1.66 8.65
C GLU A 104 14.50 0.45 8.77
N LEU A 105 13.17 0.64 8.94
CA LEU A 105 12.23 -0.35 9.51
C LEU A 105 11.47 -1.23 8.51
N ILE A 106 12.11 -2.30 8.04
CA ILE A 106 11.40 -3.50 7.57
C ILE A 106 10.80 -4.31 8.75
N GLY A 107 11.21 -4.02 10.00
CA GLY A 107 10.78 -4.75 11.20
C GLY A 107 9.36 -4.47 11.71
N GLU A 108 8.73 -3.36 11.33
CA GLU A 108 7.45 -2.91 11.92
C GLU A 108 6.19 -3.35 11.14
N ILE A 109 6.30 -3.74 9.86
CA ILE A 109 5.22 -4.44 9.14
C ILE A 109 4.79 -5.72 9.90
N SER A 110 5.73 -6.36 10.60
CA SER A 110 5.45 -7.51 11.49
C SER A 110 4.52 -7.13 12.65
N ILE A 111 4.59 -5.92 13.20
CA ILE A 111 3.77 -5.47 14.33
C ILE A 111 2.34 -5.12 13.87
N LEU A 112 2.20 -4.51 12.69
CA LEU A 112 0.88 -4.18 12.12
C LEU A 112 0.08 -5.46 11.78
N MET A 113 0.74 -6.48 11.23
CA MET A 113 0.15 -7.81 11.01
C MET A 113 -0.28 -8.48 12.32
N GLU A 114 0.51 -8.33 13.39
CA GLU A 114 0.20 -8.91 14.69
C GLU A 114 -1.03 -8.25 15.33
N GLN A 115 -1.20 -6.94 15.17
CA GLN A 115 -2.37 -6.20 15.65
C GLN A 115 -3.65 -6.51 14.84
N ILE A 116 -3.57 -6.61 13.52
CA ILE A 116 -4.71 -7.00 12.67
C ILE A 116 -5.19 -8.42 13.01
N ASN A 117 -4.27 -9.36 13.23
CA ASN A 117 -4.61 -10.73 13.66
C ASN A 117 -5.23 -10.77 15.06
N GLN A 118 -4.79 -9.90 15.97
CA GLN A 118 -5.41 -9.76 17.29
C GLN A 118 -6.83 -9.20 17.16
N GLU A 119 -7.04 -8.12 16.42
CA GLU A 119 -8.37 -7.52 16.24
C GLU A 119 -9.38 -8.48 15.59
N MET A 120 -8.95 -9.28 14.60
CA MET A 120 -9.78 -10.33 14.02
C MET A 120 -10.10 -11.47 15.00
N ALA A 121 -9.19 -11.80 15.92
CA ALA A 121 -9.43 -12.77 17.00
C ALA A 121 -10.36 -12.21 18.10
N TYR A 122 -10.31 -10.91 18.38
CA TYR A 122 -11.11 -10.23 19.40
C TYR A 122 -12.50 -9.76 18.92
N GLY A 123 -12.75 -9.69 17.61
CA GLY A 123 -14.05 -9.39 16.99
C GLY A 123 -15.19 -10.37 17.32
N LYS A 124 -14.96 -11.41 18.14
CA LYS A 124 -15.98 -12.33 18.66
C LYS A 124 -16.41 -12.10 20.11
N SER A 125 -15.89 -11.12 20.85
CA SER A 125 -16.23 -10.96 22.28
C SER A 125 -16.96 -9.65 22.61
N LYS A 126 -18.28 -9.76 22.81
CA LYS A 126 -19.17 -8.71 23.34
C LYS A 126 -18.75 -8.28 24.76
N VAL A 127 -18.42 -7.01 25.00
CA VAL A 127 -18.49 -6.45 26.36
C VAL A 127 -18.99 -5.00 26.37
N LYS A 128 -19.98 -4.75 27.25
CA LYS A 128 -20.67 -3.48 27.53
C LYS A 128 -19.79 -2.54 28.34
N PHE A 129 -19.76 -1.26 27.97
CA PHE A 129 -19.22 -0.20 28.84
C PHE A 129 -20.24 0.16 29.93
N LYS A 130 -19.81 0.13 31.20
CA LYS A 130 -20.53 0.70 32.34
C LYS A 130 -19.85 2.02 32.71
N SER A 131 -20.63 3.09 32.78
CA SER A 131 -20.18 4.47 33.06
C SER A 131 -19.57 4.60 34.44
N LEU A 132 -18.43 5.28 34.55
CA LEU A 132 -17.85 5.69 35.83
C LEU A 132 -18.42 7.06 36.23
N ARG A 133 -19.34 7.04 37.21
CA ARG A 133 -19.51 8.13 38.17
C ARG A 133 -18.66 7.78 39.40
N GLU A 134 -18.05 8.84 39.91
CA GLU A 134 -17.27 9.01 41.15
C GLU A 134 -15.81 8.57 41.11
#